data_AF-A0A8H5IJW4-F1
#
_entry.id   AF-A0A8H5IJW4-F1
#
_cell.length_a   1.000
_cell.length_b   1.000
_cell.length_c   1.000
_cell.angle_alpha   90.00
_cell.angle_beta   90.00
_cell.angle_gamma   90.00
#
_symmetry.space_group_name_H-M   'P 1'
#
loop_
_entity.id
_entity.type
_entity.pdbx_description
1 polymer ?
#
loop_
_entity_poly.entity_id
_entity_poly.type
_entity_poly.pdbx_seq_one_letter_code
_entity_poly.pdbx_strand_id
1 'polypeptide(L)'
;MLNFGRVPLIGNAIHPRPAHLPRISMKQLKALEDIERAAKMVQLEIENRPGDIHFINNLFILHRRDSFKDGDGVSEKRHLVRMRLRDDELGWDLPESLRKKWEDAFGTGSDRLWHIGPMPEGYFPLRSFPN
;
A
#
# COMPACT_ATOMS: atom_id res chain seq x y z
N MET A 1 6.91 -0.30 7.50
CA MET A 1 6.41 -0.50 6.12
C MET A 1 6.58 0.76 5.27
N LEU A 2 7.16 0.58 4.07
CA LEU A 2 7.39 1.66 3.09
C LEU A 2 6.20 1.73 2.13
N ASN A 3 5.56 2.89 2.03
CA ASN A 3 4.53 3.18 1.04
C ASN A 3 4.82 4.56 0.46
N PHE A 4 4.85 4.68 -0.86
CA PHE A 4 4.84 5.96 -1.53
C PHE A 4 3.40 6.36 -1.83
N GLY A 5 3.01 7.58 -1.47
CA GLY A 5 1.69 8.11 -1.75
C GLY A 5 1.67 9.62 -1.60
N ARG A 6 1.01 10.30 -2.53
CA ARG A 6 0.88 11.76 -2.52
C ARG A 6 -0.21 12.21 -1.56
N VAL A 7 -1.34 11.50 -1.53
CA VAL A 7 -2.55 11.88 -0.79
C VAL A 7 -2.28 12.20 0.69
N PRO A 8 -1.48 11.43 1.46
CA PRO A 8 -1.17 11.78 2.85
C PRO A 8 -0.44 13.12 3.02
N LEU A 9 0.29 13.57 1.99
CA LEU A 9 1.12 14.77 2.03
C LEU A 9 0.45 16.01 1.43
N ILE A 10 -0.43 15.84 0.43
CA ILE A 10 -1.06 16.95 -0.29
C ILE A 10 -2.60 16.94 -0.23
N GLY A 11 -3.22 15.83 0.18
CA GLY A 11 -4.67 15.65 0.17
C GLY A 11 -5.25 15.45 -1.24
N ASN A 12 -6.55 15.20 -1.30
CA ASN A 12 -7.38 15.29 -2.51
C ASN A 12 -8.84 15.62 -2.12
N ALA A 13 -9.77 15.61 -3.09
CA ALA A 13 -11.17 15.94 -2.84
C ALA A 13 -11.89 14.98 -1.86
N ILE A 14 -11.45 13.72 -1.78
CA ILE A 14 -12.05 12.69 -0.92
C ILE A 14 -11.36 12.65 0.45
N HIS A 15 -10.05 12.89 0.46
CA HIS A 15 -9.18 12.87 1.62
C HIS A 15 -8.51 14.24 1.77
N PRO A 16 -9.23 15.26 2.25
CA PRO A 16 -8.67 16.60 2.41
C PRO A 16 -7.53 16.58 3.42
N ARG A 17 -6.48 17.35 3.14
CA ARG A 17 -5.34 17.45 4.05
C ARG A 17 -5.70 18.32 5.26
N PRO A 18 -5.45 17.87 6.51
CA PRO A 18 -5.72 18.70 7.69
C PRO A 18 -4.95 20.03 7.66
N ALA A 19 -5.66 21.13 7.91
CA ALA A 19 -5.11 22.49 7.80
C ALA A 19 -4.01 22.81 8.83
N HIS A 20 -3.97 22.07 9.95
CA HIS A 20 -2.96 22.27 11.00
C HIS A 20 -1.57 21.71 10.62
N LEU A 21 -1.46 20.92 9.54
CA LEU A 21 -0.18 20.38 9.11
C LEU A 21 0.63 21.46 8.35
N PRO A 22 1.96 21.51 8.51
CA PRO A 22 2.81 22.48 7.80
C PRO A 22 2.60 22.42 6.29
N ARG A 23 2.65 23.56 5.60
CA ARG A 23 2.58 23.58 4.12
C ARG A 23 3.74 22.76 3.54
N ILE A 24 3.44 21.98 2.50
CA ILE A 24 4.47 21.29 1.74
C ILE A 24 5.35 22.32 1.02
N SER A 25 6.67 22.17 1.11
CA SER A 25 7.58 23.07 0.39
C SER A 25 7.60 22.75 -1.10
N MET A 26 7.97 23.71 -1.94
CA MET A 26 8.17 23.47 -3.37
C MET A 26 9.19 22.35 -3.64
N LYS A 27 10.22 22.23 -2.79
CA LYS A 27 11.24 21.18 -2.91
C LYS A 27 10.67 19.80 -2.62
N GLN A 28 9.79 19.68 -1.61
CA GLN A 28 9.09 18.42 -1.32
C GLN A 28 8.10 18.05 -2.42
N LEU A 29 7.34 19.01 -2.94
CA LEU A 29 6.42 18.78 -4.05
C LEU A 29 7.16 18.27 -5.29
N LYS A 30 8.27 18.93 -5.63
CA LYS A 30 9.15 18.53 -6.73
C LYS A 30 9.72 17.12 -6.53
N ALA A 31 10.11 16.75 -5.31
CA ALA A 31 10.58 15.39 -5.02
C ALA A 31 9.49 14.33 -5.25
N LEU A 32 8.24 14.61 -4.88
CA LEU A 32 7.11 13.70 -5.16
C LEU A 32 6.88 13.52 -6.66
N GLU A 33 6.96 14.60 -7.43
CA GLU A 33 6.86 14.57 -8.89
C GLU A 33 8.01 13.82 -9.55
N ASP A 34 9.24 13.99 -9.05
CA ASP A 34 10.42 13.32 -9.58
C ASP A 34 10.35 11.80 -9.35
N ILE A 35 9.92 11.36 -8.17
CA ILE A 35 9.69 9.93 -7.87
C ILE A 35 8.62 9.36 -8.80
N GLU A 36 7.50 10.06 -8.96
CA GLU A 36 6.41 9.60 -9.82
C GLU A 36 6.85 9.52 -11.30
N ARG A 37 7.59 10.52 -11.78
CA ARG A 37 8.14 10.53 -13.14
C ARG A 37 9.12 9.37 -13.34
N ALA A 38 10.05 9.18 -12.40
CA ALA A 38 11.00 8.08 -12.44
C ALA A 38 10.31 6.72 -12.47
N ALA A 39 9.33 6.51 -11.59
CA ALA A 39 8.55 5.27 -11.56
C ALA A 39 7.83 5.00 -12.87
N LYS A 40 7.20 6.02 -13.48
CA LYS A 40 6.49 5.88 -14.78
C LYS A 40 7.42 5.49 -15.93
N MET A 41 8.66 5.98 -15.93
CA MET A 41 9.62 5.65 -17.01
C MET A 41 10.02 4.17 -17.03
N VAL A 42 9.92 3.48 -15.89
CA VAL A 42 10.35 2.08 -15.73
C VAL A 42 9.21 1.15 -15.31
N GLN A 43 7.97 1.62 -15.40
CA GLN A 43 6.82 0.87 -14.91
C GLN A 43 6.59 -0.40 -15.73
N LEU A 44 6.16 -1.45 -15.04
CA LEU A 44 5.64 -2.67 -15.65
C LEU A 44 4.16 -2.78 -15.28
N GLU A 45 3.32 -2.98 -16.30
CA GLU A 45 1.90 -3.28 -16.11
C GLU A 45 1.71 -4.79 -16.13
N ILE A 46 1.06 -5.32 -15.10
CA ILE A 46 0.79 -6.75 -14.96
C ILE A 46 -0.72 -6.94 -15.00
N GLU A 47 -1.18 -7.70 -15.99
CA GLU A 47 -2.57 -8.16 -16.06
C GLU A 47 -2.74 -9.35 -15.10
N ASN A 48 -3.41 -9.13 -13.98
CA ASN A 48 -3.66 -10.20 -13.01
C ASN A 48 -4.80 -11.11 -13.47
N ARG A 49 -4.56 -12.42 -13.45
CA ARG A 49 -5.56 -13.47 -13.67
C ARG A 49 -5.86 -14.21 -12.38
N PRO A 50 -7.05 -14.83 -12.24
CA PRO A 50 -7.35 -15.70 -11.10
C PRO A 50 -6.29 -16.79 -10.96
N GLY A 51 -5.68 -16.89 -9.77
CA GLY A 51 -4.61 -17.84 -9.48
C GLY A 51 -3.20 -17.26 -9.54
N ASP A 52 -3.01 -16.06 -10.10
CA ASP A 52 -1.69 -15.42 -10.14
C ASP A 52 -1.21 -15.02 -8.73
N ILE A 53 0.08 -15.25 -8.48
CA ILE A 53 0.74 -14.93 -7.21
C ILE A 53 1.94 -14.03 -7.48
N HIS A 54 1.96 -12.85 -6.86
CA HIS A 54 3.03 -11.88 -7.02
C HIS A 54 3.86 -11.77 -5.74
N PHE A 55 5.16 -12.03 -5.85
CA PHE A 55 6.12 -11.76 -4.79
C PHE A 55 6.79 -10.42 -5.06
N ILE A 56 6.62 -9.47 -4.14
CA ILE A 56 7.12 -8.10 -4.29
C ILE A 56 8.03 -7.76 -3.11
N ASN A 57 9.29 -7.43 -3.39
CA ASN A 57 10.18 -6.87 -2.38
C ASN A 57 9.78 -5.40 -2.09
N ASN A 58 9.12 -5.17 -0.95
CA ASN A 58 8.60 -3.86 -0.55
C ASN A 58 9.68 -2.82 -0.22
N LEU A 59 10.95 -3.21 -0.12
CA LEU A 59 12.07 -2.28 0.07
C LEU A 59 12.65 -1.78 -1.26
N PHE A 60 12.31 -2.43 -2.37
CA PHE A 60 12.89 -2.16 -3.68
C PHE A 60 11.85 -1.72 -4.72
N ILE A 61 10.66 -2.34 -4.72
CA ILE A 61 9.66 -2.14 -5.77
C ILE A 61 8.50 -1.30 -5.26
N LEU A 62 8.26 -0.16 -5.93
CA LEU A 62 7.00 0.56 -5.82
C LEU A 62 5.91 -0.19 -6.60
N HIS A 63 4.75 -0.36 -5.98
CA HIS A 63 3.61 -1.03 -6.60
C HIS A 63 2.34 -0.19 -6.39
N ARG A 64 1.48 -0.17 -7.42
CA ARG A 64 0.19 0.54 -7.41
C ARG A 64 -0.86 -0.31 -8.13
N ARG A 65 -2.10 0.16 -8.02
CA ARG A 65 -3.26 -0.31 -8.76
C ARG A 65 -3.85 0.90 -9.48
N ASP A 66 -4.38 0.67 -10.68
CA ASP A 66 -5.15 1.68 -11.40
C ASP A 66 -6.63 1.67 -10.97
N SER A 67 -7.36 2.73 -11.30
CA SER A 67 -8.80 2.78 -11.08
C SER A 67 -9.49 1.67 -11.87
N PHE A 68 -10.38 0.93 -11.22
CA PHE A 68 -11.25 -0.05 -11.87
C PHE A 68 -12.68 0.08 -11.34
N LYS A 69 -13.61 -0.53 -12.05
CA LYS A 69 -14.99 -0.74 -11.60
C LYS A 69 -15.22 -2.24 -11.47
N ASP A 70 -15.78 -2.67 -10.36
CA ASP A 70 -16.23 -4.05 -10.19
C ASP A 70 -17.46 -4.30 -11.09
N GLY A 71 -17.69 -5.57 -11.46
CA GLY A 71 -18.95 -6.00 -12.06
C GLY A 71 -20.08 -6.12 -11.04
N ASP A 72 -21.28 -6.40 -11.54
CA ASP A 72 -22.49 -6.46 -10.72
C ASP A 72 -22.55 -7.76 -9.90
N GLY A 73 -21.98 -8.86 -10.42
CA GLY A 73 -21.94 -10.16 -9.75
C GLY A 73 -20.85 -10.28 -8.68
N VAL A 74 -21.07 -11.11 -7.65
CA VAL A 74 -20.06 -11.37 -6.60
C VAL A 74 -18.76 -11.94 -7.17
N SER A 75 -18.85 -12.80 -8.19
CA SER A 75 -17.69 -13.36 -8.91
C SER A 75 -16.98 -12.36 -9.82
N GLU A 76 -17.59 -11.20 -10.08
CA GLU A 76 -17.06 -10.14 -10.93
C GLU A 76 -16.37 -9.03 -10.12
N LYS A 77 -16.41 -9.14 -8.78
CA LYS A 77 -15.69 -8.24 -7.88
C LYS A 77 -14.25 -8.70 -7.72
N ARG A 78 -13.30 -7.78 -7.81
CA ARG A 78 -11.87 -8.10 -7.66
C ARG A 78 -11.56 -8.47 -6.20
N HIS A 79 -11.20 -9.74 -5.98
CA HIS A 79 -10.71 -10.23 -4.69
C HIS A 79 -9.21 -10.51 -4.74
N LEU A 80 -8.42 -9.84 -3.91
CA LEU A 80 -6.97 -10.05 -3.79
C LEU A 80 -6.60 -10.30 -2.33
N VAL A 81 -5.97 -11.44 -2.05
CA VAL A 81 -5.39 -11.73 -0.75
C VAL A 81 -3.96 -11.20 -0.72
N ARG A 82 -3.60 -10.43 0.31
CA ARG A 82 -2.24 -9.90 0.49
C ARG A 82 -1.63 -10.36 1.79
N MET A 83 -0.45 -10.93 1.68
CA MET A 83 0.38 -11.35 2.80
C MET A 83 1.60 -10.45 2.92
N ARG A 84 2.10 -10.28 4.14
CA ARG A 84 3.39 -9.65 4.40
C ARG A 84 4.34 -10.71 4.92
N LEU A 85 5.53 -10.75 4.34
CA LEU A 85 6.57 -11.71 4.67
C LEU A 85 7.81 -10.95 5.16
N ARG A 86 8.51 -11.56 6.12
CA ARG A 86 9.83 -11.13 6.59
C ARG A 86 10.69 -12.38 6.66
N ASP A 87 11.87 -12.30 6.09
CA ASP A 87 12.91 -13.32 6.22
C ASP A 87 13.86 -12.87 7.34
N ASP A 88 14.02 -13.70 8.37
CA ASP A 88 14.86 -13.40 9.53
C ASP A 88 16.35 -13.71 9.27
N GLU A 89 16.66 -14.50 8.23
CA GLU A 89 18.03 -14.89 7.86
C GLU A 89 18.56 -14.06 6.68
N LEU A 90 17.71 -13.81 5.67
CA LEU A 90 18.06 -13.13 4.42
C LEU A 90 17.44 -11.72 4.31
N GLY A 91 16.91 -11.19 5.41
CA GLY A 91 16.34 -9.84 5.46
C GLY A 91 17.37 -8.75 5.13
N TRP A 92 16.93 -7.69 4.44
CA TRP A 92 17.78 -6.52 4.19
C TRP A 92 17.89 -5.64 5.43
N ASP A 93 19.03 -4.97 5.57
CA ASP A 93 19.22 -3.97 6.62
C ASP A 93 18.17 -2.87 6.53
N LEU A 94 17.47 -2.65 7.64
CA LEU A 94 16.44 -1.65 7.73
C LEU A 94 17.02 -0.32 8.23
N PRO A 95 16.71 0.80 7.55
CA PRO A 95 16.94 2.13 8.11
C PRO A 95 16.29 2.26 9.48
N GLU A 96 16.95 2.95 10.41
CA GLU A 96 16.48 3.10 11.79
C GLU A 96 15.05 3.65 11.86
N SER A 97 14.72 4.60 10.98
CA SER A 97 13.39 5.21 10.86
C SER A 97 12.26 4.22 10.53
N LEU A 98 12.60 3.03 10.01
CA LEU A 98 11.62 1.99 9.67
C LEU A 98 11.49 0.90 10.73
N ARG A 99 12.41 0.81 11.70
CA ARG A 99 12.44 -0.28 12.69
C ARG A 99 11.15 -0.42 13.46
N LYS A 100 10.64 0.68 14.05
CA LYS A 100 9.37 0.68 14.80
C LYS A 100 8.20 0.15 13.96
N LYS A 101 8.04 0.65 12.73
CA LYS A 101 6.97 0.18 11.83
C LYS A 101 7.12 -1.28 11.40
N TRP A 102 8.32 -1.85 11.52
CA TRP A 102 8.59 -3.25 11.22
C TRP A 102 8.25 -4.12 12.43
N GLU A 103 8.61 -3.67 13.62
CA GLU A 103 8.24 -4.31 14.88
C GLU A 103 6.74 -4.30 15.11
N ASP A 104 6.05 -3.19 14.82
CA ASP A 104 4.57 -3.13 14.84
C ASP A 104 3.92 -4.15 13.88
N ALA A 105 4.63 -4.52 12.80
CA ALA A 105 4.10 -5.41 11.76
C ALA A 105 4.45 -6.89 11.95
N PHE A 106 5.58 -7.19 12.60
CA PHE A 106 6.15 -8.54 12.69
C PHE A 106 6.59 -8.93 14.11
N GLY A 107 6.41 -8.05 15.09
CA GLY A 107 6.69 -8.31 16.49
C GLY A 107 5.75 -9.36 17.10
N THR A 108 6.13 -9.84 18.28
CA THR A 108 5.37 -10.85 19.02
C THR A 108 4.04 -10.27 19.53
N GLY A 109 2.92 -10.97 19.32
CA GLY A 109 1.61 -10.60 19.87
C GLY A 109 0.55 -10.14 18.86
N SER A 110 0.83 -10.20 17.56
CA SER A 110 -0.18 -9.98 16.52
C SER A 110 -0.85 -11.29 16.11
N ASP A 111 -2.17 -11.25 15.90
CA ASP A 111 -2.92 -12.39 15.38
C ASP A 111 -2.44 -12.74 13.98
N ARG A 112 -2.06 -14.00 13.77
CA ARG A 112 -1.74 -14.54 12.45
C ARG A 112 -3.03 -14.97 11.75
N LEU A 113 -3.94 -14.03 11.53
CA LEU A 113 -5.23 -14.28 10.86
C LEU A 113 -5.15 -13.96 9.37
N TRP A 114 -5.65 -14.90 8.56
CA TRP A 114 -5.58 -14.83 7.10
C TRP A 114 -6.99 -14.82 6.55
N HIS A 115 -7.41 -13.67 6.03
CA HIS A 115 -8.70 -13.54 5.37
C HIS A 115 -8.56 -14.01 3.92
N ILE A 116 -8.76 -15.31 3.71
CA ILE A 116 -8.75 -15.92 2.37
C ILE A 116 -10.07 -15.64 1.65
N GLY A 117 -11.18 -15.63 2.38
CA GLY A 117 -12.48 -15.23 1.85
C GLY A 117 -12.64 -13.70 1.75
N PRO A 118 -13.62 -13.22 0.97
CA PRO A 118 -14.07 -11.84 1.05
C PRO A 118 -14.43 -11.50 2.50
N MET A 119 -14.10 -10.31 2.96
CA MET A 119 -14.56 -9.87 4.27
C MET A 119 -16.09 -9.80 4.25
N PRO A 120 -16.78 -10.32 5.28
CA PRO A 120 -18.25 -10.25 5.35
C PRO A 120 -18.72 -8.79 5.36
N GLU A 121 -19.91 -8.51 4.84
CA GLU A 121 -20.48 -7.15 4.92
C GLU A 121 -20.58 -6.72 6.39
N GLY A 122 -19.83 -5.68 6.78
CA GLY A 122 -19.70 -5.25 8.16
C GLY A 122 -18.74 -4.08 8.38
N TYR A 123 -18.76 -3.53 9.59
CA TYR A 123 -17.89 -2.43 10.01
C TYR A 123 -16.48 -2.94 10.32
N PHE A 124 -15.46 -2.42 9.62
CA PHE A 124 -14.06 -2.76 9.86
C PHE A 124 -13.37 -1.66 10.68
N PRO A 125 -12.89 -1.97 11.89
CA PRO A 125 -12.40 -0.95 12.84
C PRO A 125 -11.11 -0.25 12.40
N LEU A 126 -10.47 -0.71 11.32
CA LEU A 126 -9.15 -0.21 10.89
C LEU A 126 -9.20 0.73 9.68
N ARG A 127 -10.35 0.85 8.96
CA ARG A 127 -10.51 1.77 7.82
C ARG A 127 -11.98 2.15 7.58
N SER A 128 -12.27 3.45 7.60
CA SER A 128 -13.61 3.98 7.27
C SER A 128 -13.88 4.09 5.77
N PHE A 129 -12.85 4.08 4.91
CA PHE A 129 -12.98 4.22 3.45
C PHE A 129 -11.94 3.35 2.70
N PRO A 130 -12.30 2.77 1.53
CA PRO A 130 -11.35 2.13 0.63
C PRO A 130 -10.47 3.16 -0.10
N ASN A 131 -9.28 2.73 -0.54
CA ASN A 131 -8.32 3.53 -1.32
C ASN A 131 -8.77 3.75 -2.77
#